data_AF-A0A7C7JG70-F1
#
_entry.id   AF-A0A7C7JG70-F1
#
_cell.length_a   1.000
_cell.length_b   1.000
_cell.length_c   1.000
_cell.angle_alpha   90.00
_cell.angle_beta   90.00
_cell.angle_gamma   90.00
#
_symmetry.space_group_name_H-M   'P 1'
#
loop_
_entity.id
_entity.type
_entity.pdbx_description
1 polymer ?
#
loop_
_entity_poly.entity_id
_entity_poly.type
_entity_poly.pdbx_seq_one_letter_code
_entity_poly.pdbx_strand_id
1 'polypeptide(L)'
;VIRDACSAGMNVFGPYAADGFFGSGAYKDFDGVLAMYHDQGLAPFKAMSFGKGVNFTAGLPIVRTSPDHGTGFDIAGKGTASPDSMRSAIFLAQDIRKNRIDYRDITSNPLEITPPRREYRDSRR
;
A
#
# COMPACT_ATOMS: atom_id res chain seq x y z
N VAL A 1 -4.41 4.76 -19.29
CA VAL A 1 -3.84 4.22 -18.03
C VAL A 1 -4.91 3.79 -17.04
N ILE A 2 -5.69 4.67 -16.40
CA ILE A 2 -6.72 4.25 -15.41
C ILE A 2 -7.73 3.29 -16.05
N ARG A 3 -8.29 3.65 -17.21
CA ARG A 3 -9.21 2.77 -17.96
C ARG A 3 -8.60 1.41 -18.30
N ASP A 4 -7.33 1.37 -18.67
CA ASP A 4 -6.62 0.15 -19.02
C ASP A 4 -6.39 -0.72 -17.78
N ALA A 5 -6.03 -0.09 -16.65
CA ALA A 5 -5.87 -0.77 -15.38
C ALA A 5 -7.19 -1.38 -14.88
N CYS A 6 -8.30 -0.65 -14.98
CA CYS A 6 -9.62 -1.18 -14.68
C CYS A 6 -10.00 -2.34 -15.61
N SER A 7 -9.67 -2.23 -16.90
CA SER A 7 -9.92 -3.30 -17.88
C SER A 7 -9.10 -4.56 -17.59
N ALA A 8 -7.96 -4.42 -16.92
CA ALA A 8 -7.14 -5.52 -16.41
C ALA A 8 -7.61 -6.06 -15.05
N GLY A 9 -8.75 -5.61 -14.53
CA GLY A 9 -9.34 -6.07 -13.27
C GLY A 9 -8.76 -5.42 -12.01
N MET A 10 -7.99 -4.33 -12.14
CA MET A 10 -7.48 -3.59 -10.98
C MET A 10 -8.51 -2.55 -10.48
N ASN A 11 -8.67 -2.48 -9.16
CA ASN A 11 -9.50 -1.48 -8.49
C ASN A 11 -8.76 -0.13 -8.39
N VAL A 12 -8.76 0.63 -9.49
CA VAL A 12 -8.12 1.95 -9.57
C VAL A 12 -9.18 3.02 -9.81
N PHE A 13 -9.10 4.12 -9.04
CA PHE A 13 -10.07 5.21 -9.10
C PHE A 13 -9.37 6.56 -9.22
N GLY A 14 -10.06 7.54 -9.79
CA GLY A 14 -9.55 8.90 -10.02
C GLY A 14 -9.55 9.29 -11.50
N PRO A 15 -8.83 10.37 -11.88
CA PRO A 15 -7.97 11.19 -11.00
C PRO A 15 -8.78 12.00 -9.97
N TYR A 16 -8.18 12.25 -8.82
CA TYR A 16 -8.71 13.13 -7.78
C TYR A 16 -7.86 14.39 -7.63
N ALA A 17 -8.48 15.53 -7.32
CA ALA A 17 -7.76 16.74 -6.95
C ALA A 17 -7.12 16.54 -5.57
N ALA A 18 -5.79 16.65 -5.47
CA ALA A 18 -5.04 16.23 -4.29
C ALA A 18 -5.42 17.01 -3.01
N ASP A 19 -5.60 18.32 -3.12
CA ASP A 19 -6.02 19.20 -2.03
C ASP A 19 -7.36 18.77 -1.42
N GLY A 20 -8.39 18.58 -2.26
CA GLY A 20 -9.71 18.11 -1.83
C GLY A 20 -9.68 16.66 -1.34
N PHE A 21 -8.90 15.80 -2.00
CA PHE A 21 -8.77 14.38 -1.66
C PHE A 21 -8.17 14.16 -0.26
N PHE A 22 -7.06 14.84 0.04
CA PHE A 22 -6.44 14.76 1.37
C PHE A 22 -7.21 15.58 2.40
N GLY A 23 -7.72 16.76 2.04
CA GLY A 23 -8.46 17.65 2.95
C GLY A 23 -9.80 17.09 3.43
N SER A 24 -10.51 16.34 2.59
CA SER A 24 -11.77 15.69 2.96
C SER A 24 -11.58 14.39 3.75
N GLY A 25 -10.38 13.81 3.76
CA GLY A 25 -10.13 12.51 4.36
C GLY A 25 -10.49 11.31 3.48
N ALA A 26 -10.87 11.53 2.21
CA ALA A 26 -11.25 10.47 1.27
C ALA A 26 -10.17 9.40 1.08
N TYR A 27 -8.89 9.73 1.32
CA TYR A 27 -7.79 8.77 1.27
C TYR A 27 -7.97 7.55 2.20
N LYS A 28 -8.82 7.65 3.24
CA LYS A 28 -9.08 6.55 4.18
C LYS A 28 -9.91 5.42 3.58
N ASP A 29 -10.58 5.66 2.45
CA ASP A 29 -11.38 4.67 1.75
C ASP A 29 -10.55 3.80 0.79
N PHE A 30 -9.23 3.99 0.76
CA PHE A 30 -8.30 3.34 -0.15
C PHE A 30 -7.19 2.61 0.60
N ASP A 31 -6.77 1.45 0.09
CA ASP A 31 -5.61 0.73 0.61
C ASP A 31 -4.27 1.41 0.23
N GLY A 32 -4.27 2.22 -0.82
CA GLY A 32 -3.09 2.92 -1.32
C GLY A 32 -3.43 4.11 -2.21
N VAL A 33 -2.58 5.13 -2.16
CA VAL A 33 -2.73 6.37 -2.93
C VAL A 33 -1.50 6.57 -3.81
N LEU A 34 -1.71 6.73 -5.12
CA LEU A 34 -0.66 7.04 -6.07
C LEU A 34 -0.62 8.55 -6.36
N ALA A 35 0.32 9.24 -5.72
CA ALA A 35 0.64 10.62 -6.06
C ALA A 35 1.45 10.69 -7.36
N MET A 36 1.25 11.72 -8.17
CA MET A 36 1.93 11.91 -9.45
C MET A 36 3.38 12.40 -9.27
N TYR A 37 3.67 13.07 -8.16
CA TYR A 37 5.00 13.54 -7.82
C TYR A 37 5.20 13.60 -6.30
N HIS A 38 6.47 13.74 -5.90
CA HIS A 38 6.94 13.59 -4.51
C HIS A 38 6.16 14.45 -3.50
N ASP A 39 6.16 15.76 -3.67
CA ASP A 39 5.58 16.68 -2.67
C ASP A 39 4.05 16.59 -2.58
N GLN A 40 3.38 16.14 -3.64
CA GLN A 40 1.93 15.95 -3.65
C GLN A 40 1.48 14.89 -2.63
N GLY A 41 2.26 13.81 -2.50
CA GLY A 41 1.96 12.72 -1.56
C GLY A 41 2.71 12.85 -0.23
N LEU A 42 3.95 13.34 -0.26
CA LEU A 42 4.79 13.35 0.94
C LEU A 42 4.33 14.39 1.97
N ALA A 43 3.93 15.58 1.54
CA ALA A 43 3.46 16.63 2.45
C ALA A 43 2.27 16.17 3.31
N PRO A 44 1.15 15.65 2.73
CA PRO A 44 0.04 15.15 3.54
C PRO A 44 0.46 13.92 4.35
N PHE A 45 1.25 13.00 3.80
CA PHE A 45 1.74 11.83 4.56
C PHE A 45 2.48 12.23 5.84
N LYS A 46 3.37 13.23 5.76
CA LYS A 46 4.12 13.73 6.92
C LYS A 46 3.23 14.39 7.95
N ALA A 47 2.21 15.13 7.52
CA ALA A 47 1.24 15.73 8.42
C ALA A 47 0.42 14.67 9.18
N MET A 48 0.13 13.53 8.55
CA MET A 48 -0.73 12.48 9.11
C MET A 48 0.02 11.40 9.91
N SER A 49 1.31 11.18 9.64
CA SER A 49 2.07 10.06 10.20
C SER A 49 2.69 10.33 11.58
N PHE A 50 2.67 11.58 12.06
CA PHE A 50 3.14 11.99 13.41
C PHE A 50 4.51 11.39 13.81
N GLY A 51 5.46 11.32 12.88
CA GLY A 51 6.81 10.79 13.13
C GLY A 51 6.91 9.26 13.22
N LYS A 52 5.84 8.54 12.88
CA LYS A 52 5.81 7.07 12.77
C LYS A 52 5.79 6.58 11.32
N GLY A 53 6.00 7.48 10.37
CA GLY A 53 6.03 7.14 8.95
C GLY A 53 7.17 6.16 8.64
N VAL A 54 6.96 5.32 7.63
CA VAL A 54 7.93 4.35 7.13
C VAL A 54 8.04 4.49 5.62
N ASN A 55 9.27 4.51 5.12
CA ASN A 55 9.55 4.42 3.69
C ASN A 55 9.66 2.95 3.30
N PHE A 56 8.83 2.51 2.35
CA PHE A 56 8.87 1.17 1.78
C PHE A 56 9.28 1.23 0.30
N THR A 57 10.14 0.30 -0.13
CA THR A 57 10.55 0.20 -1.53
C THR A 57 9.92 -1.02 -2.19
N ALA A 58 8.89 -0.77 -3.00
CA ALA A 58 8.25 -1.79 -3.82
C ALA A 58 9.14 -2.20 -5.01
N GLY A 59 8.88 -3.39 -5.57
CA GLY A 59 9.54 -3.89 -6.78
C GLY A 59 10.88 -4.61 -6.57
N LEU A 60 11.44 -4.59 -5.36
CA LEU A 60 12.66 -5.34 -5.05
C LEU A 60 12.36 -6.82 -4.74
N PRO A 61 13.33 -7.74 -4.99
CA PRO A 61 13.21 -9.16 -4.64
C PRO A 61 13.27 -9.41 -3.12
N ILE A 62 13.62 -8.39 -2.34
CA ILE A 62 13.72 -8.43 -0.88
C ILE A 62 12.73 -7.45 -0.23
N VAL A 63 12.48 -7.61 1.06
CA VAL A 63 11.75 -6.61 1.85
C VAL A 63 12.74 -5.51 2.25
N ARG A 64 12.43 -4.26 1.87
CA ARG A 64 13.21 -3.09 2.28
C ARG A 64 12.29 -2.00 2.81
N THR A 65 12.49 -1.66 4.07
CA THR A 65 11.90 -0.51 4.75
C THR A 65 13.00 0.41 5.27
N SER A 66 12.67 1.67 5.54
CA SER A 66 13.57 2.61 6.22
C SER A 66 12.77 3.63 7.03
N PRO A 67 13.38 4.27 8.05
CA PRO A 67 12.76 5.39 8.73
C PRO A 67 12.45 6.53 7.75
N ASP A 68 11.55 7.42 8.18
CA ASP A 68 11.09 8.55 7.38
C ASP A 68 11.83 9.86 7.68
N HIS A 69 12.74 9.88 8.65
CA HIS A 69 13.53 11.05 9.03
C HIS A 69 14.92 11.05 8.38
N GLY A 70 15.57 12.22 8.40
CA GLY A 70 16.95 12.39 7.96
C GLY A 70 17.98 11.91 8.99
N THR A 71 19.24 12.32 8.80
CA THR A 71 20.39 11.88 9.62
C THR A 71 20.39 12.43 11.06
N GLY A 72 19.72 13.55 11.32
CA GLY A 72 19.63 14.13 12.67
C GLY A 72 20.99 14.54 13.26
N PHE A 73 21.89 15.11 12.45
CA PHE A 73 23.24 15.49 12.90
C PHE A 73 23.26 16.47 14.08
N ASP A 74 22.26 17.34 14.15
CA ASP A 74 22.05 18.31 15.22
C ASP A 74 21.72 17.65 16.58
N ILE A 75 21.22 16.41 16.58
CA ILE A 75 20.86 15.64 17.79
C ILE A 75 21.74 14.42 18.03
N ALA A 76 22.73 14.17 17.17
CA ALA A 76 23.64 13.04 17.28
C ALA A 76 24.40 13.07 18.63
N GLY A 77 24.41 11.93 19.33
CA GLY A 77 25.08 11.78 20.63
C GLY A 77 24.38 12.44 21.81
N LYS A 78 23.23 13.13 21.61
CA LYS A 78 22.50 13.82 22.69
C LYS A 78 21.49 12.95 23.42
N GLY A 79 21.19 11.76 22.90
CA GLY A 79 20.20 10.84 23.50
C GLY A 79 18.74 11.30 23.38
N THR A 80 18.45 12.29 22.53
CA THR A 80 17.11 12.88 22.37
C THR A 80 16.36 12.43 21.10
N ALA A 81 16.97 11.58 20.27
CA ALA A 81 16.34 11.09 19.05
C ALA A 81 15.17 10.13 19.36
N SER A 82 14.03 10.32 18.69
CA SER A 82 12.93 9.37 18.79
C SER A 82 13.23 8.09 18.00
N PRO A 83 13.09 6.89 18.60
CA PRO A 83 13.28 5.63 17.89
C PRO A 83 12.03 5.17 17.12
N ASP A 84 10.91 5.92 17.16
CA ASP A 84 9.59 5.39 16.77
C ASP A 84 9.47 5.07 15.27
N SER A 85 9.97 5.93 14.38
CA SER A 85 9.96 5.65 12.93
C SER A 85 10.83 4.43 12.60
N MET A 86 12.00 4.30 13.24
CA MET A 86 12.88 3.14 13.06
C MET A 86 12.23 1.85 13.54
N ARG A 87 11.60 1.87 14.73
CA ARG A 87 10.84 0.73 15.25
C ARG A 87 9.70 0.33 14.31
N SER A 88 8.95 1.33 13.83
CA SER A 88 7.86 1.12 12.88
C SER A 88 8.38 0.49 11.58
N ALA A 89 9.54 0.92 11.09
CA ALA A 89 10.16 0.36 9.89
C ALA A 89 10.56 -1.12 10.06
N ILE A 90 11.09 -1.49 11.24
CA ILE A 90 11.46 -2.87 11.56
C ILE A 90 10.22 -3.76 11.63
N PHE A 91 9.19 -3.35 12.37
CA PHE A 91 7.96 -4.14 12.52
C PHE A 91 7.22 -4.28 11.19
N LEU A 92 7.13 -3.20 10.40
CA LEU A 92 6.52 -3.29 9.06
C LEU A 92 7.28 -4.27 8.15
N ALA A 93 8.61 -4.34 8.23
CA ALA A 93 9.36 -5.33 7.46
C ALA A 93 9.03 -6.77 7.87
N GLN A 94 8.85 -7.02 9.17
CA GLN A 94 8.41 -8.31 9.68
C GLN A 94 7.01 -8.67 9.17
N ASP A 95 6.07 -7.72 9.23
CA ASP A 95 4.69 -7.90 8.77
C ASP A 95 4.62 -8.19 7.26
N ILE A 96 5.36 -7.42 6.45
CA ILE A 96 5.43 -7.65 5.00
C ILE A 96 5.99 -9.04 4.70
N ARG A 97 7.05 -9.46 5.41
CA ARG A 97 7.62 -10.80 5.23
C ARG A 97 6.61 -11.89 5.56
N LYS A 98 5.92 -11.76 6.69
CA LYS A 98 4.88 -12.71 7.12
C LYS A 98 3.75 -12.78 6.09
N ASN A 99 3.22 -11.64 5.66
CA ASN A 99 2.14 -11.59 4.67
C ASN A 99 2.54 -12.22 3.33
N ARG A 100 3.79 -12.05 2.88
CA ARG A 100 4.28 -12.70 1.65
C ARG A 100 4.33 -14.23 1.77
N ILE A 101 4.73 -14.75 2.94
CA ILE A 101 4.75 -16.20 3.22
C ILE A 101 3.31 -16.71 3.26
N ASP A 102 2.47 -16.10 4.08
CA ASP A 102 1.08 -16.51 4.27
C ASP A 102 0.32 -16.48 2.93
N TYR A 103 0.50 -15.43 2.12
CA TYR A 103 -0.12 -15.33 0.79
C TYR A 103 0.33 -16.46 -0.14
N ARG A 104 1.64 -16.75 -0.22
CA ARG A 104 2.17 -17.84 -1.05
C ARG A 104 1.59 -19.18 -0.62
N ASP A 105 1.48 -19.41 0.69
CA ASP A 105 1.00 -20.67 1.22
C ASP A 105 -0.51 -20.85 0.96
N ILE A 106 -1.32 -19.80 1.18
CA ILE A 106 -2.78 -19.80 0.95
C ILE A 106 -3.11 -19.96 -0.55
N THR A 107 -2.31 -19.35 -1.43
CA THR A 107 -2.51 -19.40 -2.90
C THR A 107 -1.87 -20.60 -3.58
N SER A 108 -1.23 -21.52 -2.83
CA SER A 108 -0.49 -22.65 -3.39
C SER A 108 -1.37 -23.69 -4.09
N ASN A 109 -2.64 -23.81 -3.70
CA ASN A 109 -3.61 -24.74 -4.29
C ASN A 109 -5.01 -24.09 -4.35
N PRO A 110 -5.24 -23.17 -5.30
CA PRO A 110 -6.54 -22.50 -5.43
C PRO A 110 -7.61 -23.51 -5.86
N LEU A 111 -8.82 -23.35 -5.34
CA LEU A 111 -9.96 -24.15 -5.80
C LEU A 111 -10.19 -23.89 -7.30
N GLU A 112 -10.32 -24.97 -8.06
CA GLU A 112 -10.70 -24.87 -9.47
C GLU A 112 -12.12 -24.32 -9.55
N ILE A 113 -12.25 -23.11 -10.12
CA ILE A 113 -13.56 -22.54 -10.40
C ILE A 113 -14.15 -23.35 -11.54
N THR A 114 -15.10 -24.23 -11.23
CA THR A 114 -15.87 -24.93 -12.25
C THR A 114 -16.61 -23.88 -13.06
N PRO A 115 -16.44 -23.82 -14.40
CA PRO A 115 -17.19 -22.88 -15.21
C PRO A 115 -18.70 -23.14 -15.01
N PRO A 116 -19.53 -22.09 -15.04
CA PRO A 116 -20.97 -22.25 -14.83
C PRO A 116 -21.51 -23.32 -15.79
N ARG A 117 -22.12 -24.39 -15.25
CA ARG A 117 -22.75 -25.44 -16.07
C ARG A 117 -23.78 -24.78 -16.98
N ARG A 118 -23.58 -24.87 -18.30
CA ARG A 118 -24.60 -24.52 -19.29
C ARG A 118 -25.65 -25.63 -19.37
N GLU A 119 -26.64 -25.64 -18.49
CA GLU A 119 -27.87 -26.44 -18.64
C GLU A 119 -29.03 -25.64 -18.00
N TYR A 120 -30.26 -25.50 -18.50
CA TYR A 120 -31.03 -26.23 -19.52
C TYR A 120 -32.10 -25.25 -20.04
N ARG A 121 -32.03 -24.77 -21.29
CA ARG A 121 -33.09 -23.90 -21.85
C ARG A 121 -33.43 -24.30 -23.27
N ASP A 122 -33.68 -25.59 -23.47
CA ASP A 122 -34.29 -26.09 -24.68
C ASP A 122 -35.16 -27.33 -24.40
N SER A 123 -36.31 -27.12 -23.74
CA SER A 123 -37.39 -28.11 -23.70
C SER A 123 -38.72 -27.50 -23.24
N ARG A 124 -39.13 -26.39 -23.84
CA ARG A 124 -40.55 -26.02 -23.89
C ARG A 124 -40.95 -25.93 -25.35
N ARG A 125 -41.26 -27.11 -25.89
CA ARG A 125 -42.27 -27.24 -26.94
C ARG A 125 -43.62 -26.79 -26.39
#